data_AF-A0A3C2D5X5-F1
#
_entry.id   AF-A0A3C2D5X5-F1
#
_cell.length_a   1.000
_cell.length_b   1.000
_cell.length_c   1.000
_cell.angle_alpha   90.00
_cell.angle_beta   90.00
_cell.angle_gamma   90.00
#
_symmetry.space_group_name_H-M   'P 1'
#
loop_
_entity.id
_entity.type
_entity.pdbx_description
1 polymer ?
#
loop_
_entity_poly.entity_id
_entity_poly.type
_entity_poly.pdbx_seq_one_letter_code
_entity_poly.pdbx_strand_id
1 'polypeptide(L)'
;MMENNEKQKLVLQWIESGCDYLQGTMLYGQFGKNIFLRTDFHSKQRKYATKIIYELCKSVGMDYAQLQKNNMIPDLNAAKSGNESNLEIKDIGLNSSDVQLEEIEITEPNGANLENKQISNGLKADQIDNVPPIVENVLVEMPEALSATNIAEYPPIIRRIIAEYAETFQERSKTHRILTEMPQGNSQALKTKRAEIFDLVKSFTIRLEYLFKIRQQFEQNGELPLEDEVWPKPQEMQETTLSEDPEELRKMKKNQQTANTKDQNMLDFQTMVKGDEKKTMPSGPKRTRIENRIKGRLKFIQEIDLKLVSLNAN
;
A
#
# COMPACT_ATOMS: atom_id res chain seq x y z
N MET A 1 8.19 8.31 35.03
CA MET A 1 7.01 8.11 34.15
C MET A 1 6.10 9.30 34.34
N MET A 2 5.63 9.93 33.26
CA MET A 2 4.76 11.11 33.33
C MET A 2 3.39 10.74 33.91
N GLU A 3 2.85 11.55 34.82
CA GLU A 3 1.57 11.27 35.50
C GLU A 3 0.39 11.41 34.53
N ASN A 4 -0.70 10.66 34.77
CA ASN A 4 -1.85 10.67 33.87
C ASN A 4 -2.50 12.07 33.76
N ASN A 5 -2.44 12.86 34.83
CA ASN A 5 -2.96 14.23 34.89
C ASN A 5 -2.19 15.18 33.94
N GLU A 6 -0.86 15.03 33.86
CA GLU A 6 -0.02 15.82 32.96
C GLU A 6 -0.31 15.50 31.48
N LYS A 7 -0.54 14.22 31.17
CA LYS A 7 -0.91 13.78 29.81
C LYS A 7 -2.27 14.35 29.39
N GLN A 8 -3.25 14.38 30.29
CA GLN A 8 -4.56 14.98 30.03
C GLN A 8 -4.43 16.48 29.72
N LYS A 9 -3.62 17.20 30.50
CA LYS A 9 -3.36 18.63 30.27
C LYS A 9 -2.75 18.90 28.89
N LEU A 10 -1.78 18.09 28.46
CA LEU A 10 -1.16 18.22 27.14
C LEU A 10 -2.14 17.96 25.99
N VAL A 11 -3.02 16.97 26.13
CA VAL A 11 -4.04 16.68 25.11
C VAL A 11 -5.10 17.80 25.08
N LEU A 12 -5.49 18.37 26.21
CA LEU A 12 -6.41 19.52 26.26
C LEU A 12 -5.80 20.77 25.62
N GLN A 13 -4.55 21.10 25.94
CA GLN A 13 -3.85 22.23 25.34
C GLN A 13 -3.73 22.08 23.81
N TRP A 14 -3.52 20.85 23.33
CA TRP A 14 -3.50 20.55 21.90
C TRP A 14 -4.89 20.66 21.24
N ILE A 15 -5.96 20.30 21.95
CA ILE A 15 -7.32 20.50 21.47
C ILE A 15 -7.63 22.01 21.36
N GLU A 16 -7.25 22.78 22.38
CA GLU A 16 -7.42 24.24 22.41
C GLU A 16 -6.60 24.96 21.34
N SER A 17 -5.43 24.42 20.96
CA SER A 17 -4.61 24.97 19.87
C SER A 17 -5.14 24.69 18.46
N GLY A 18 -6.30 24.02 18.34
CA GLY A 18 -6.93 23.74 17.06
C GLY A 18 -6.64 22.35 16.49
N CYS A 19 -6.19 21.40 17.32
CA CYS A 19 -5.95 20.01 16.94
C CYS A 19 -4.98 19.84 15.76
N ASP A 20 -3.84 20.57 15.76
CA ASP A 20 -2.82 20.41 14.72
C ASP A 20 -2.43 18.94 14.54
N TYR A 21 -2.46 18.46 13.31
CA TYR A 21 -2.35 17.04 13.06
C TYR A 21 -0.95 16.50 13.37
N LEU A 22 0.10 17.25 13.02
CA LEU A 22 1.48 16.85 13.27
C LEU A 22 1.75 16.80 14.77
N GLN A 23 1.33 17.82 15.52
CA GLN A 23 1.41 17.84 16.97
C GLN A 23 0.64 16.66 17.61
N GLY A 24 -0.54 16.34 17.08
CA GLY A 24 -1.31 15.18 17.50
C GLY A 24 -0.57 13.85 17.26
N THR A 25 0.12 13.69 16.12
CA THR A 25 0.91 12.47 15.83
C THR A 25 2.07 12.30 16.79
N MET A 26 2.76 13.39 17.15
CA MET A 26 3.82 13.39 18.15
C MET A 26 3.30 13.00 19.55
N LEU A 27 2.18 13.60 19.98
CA LEU A 27 1.52 13.25 21.25
C LEU A 27 1.08 11.77 21.26
N TYR A 28 0.59 11.26 20.14
CA TYR A 28 0.19 9.85 20.03
C TYR A 28 1.39 8.90 20.05
N GLY A 29 2.54 9.30 19.50
CA GLY A 29 3.80 8.58 19.65
C GLY A 29 4.25 8.47 21.10
N GLN A 30 3.95 9.46 21.94
CA GLN A 30 4.30 9.45 23.36
C GLN A 30 3.29 8.69 24.23
N PHE A 31 1.99 8.88 24.01
CA PHE A 31 0.94 8.39 24.92
C PHE A 31 0.05 7.28 24.33
N GLY A 32 0.08 7.10 23.01
CA GLY A 32 -0.83 6.21 22.29
C GLY A 32 -0.58 4.75 22.62
N LYS A 33 -1.66 4.01 22.91
CA LYS A 33 -1.57 2.59 23.32
C LYS A 33 -1.42 1.64 22.15
N ASN A 34 -1.88 2.02 20.95
CA ASN A 34 -1.88 1.15 19.78
C ASN A 34 -0.68 1.44 18.86
N ILE A 35 0.22 0.46 18.75
CA ILE A 35 1.44 0.56 17.95
C ILE A 35 1.15 0.77 16.46
N PHE A 36 0.13 0.10 15.91
CA PHE A 36 -0.22 0.21 14.50
C PHE A 36 -0.73 1.61 14.14
N LEU A 37 -1.52 2.22 15.02
CA LEU A 37 -2.04 3.58 14.81
C LEU A 37 -0.95 4.65 14.87
N ARG A 38 0.17 4.40 15.57
CA ARG A 38 1.32 5.31 15.56
C ARG A 38 1.85 5.45 14.14
N THR A 39 2.14 4.36 13.43
CA THR A 39 2.62 4.41 12.05
C THR A 39 1.56 4.98 11.09
N ASP A 40 0.30 4.59 11.27
CA ASP A 40 -0.78 4.97 10.35
C ASP A 40 -1.14 6.46 10.43
N PHE A 41 -1.03 7.09 11.60
CA PHE A 41 -1.31 8.51 11.73
C PHE A 41 -0.26 9.40 11.05
N HIS A 42 1.01 9.00 10.95
CA HIS A 42 2.02 9.86 10.31
C HIS A 42 1.80 10.05 8.80
N SER A 43 1.14 9.10 8.12
CA SER A 43 1.04 9.08 6.65
C SER A 43 -0.32 9.48 6.08
N LYS A 44 -1.38 9.59 6.92
CA LYS A 44 -2.78 9.58 6.44
C LYS A 44 -3.67 10.64 7.12
N GLN A 45 -3.22 11.90 7.14
CA GLN A 45 -3.95 13.04 7.75
C GLN A 45 -5.42 13.14 7.35
N ARG A 46 -5.71 13.19 6.04
CA ARG A 46 -7.10 13.35 5.55
C ARG A 46 -8.05 12.24 6.01
N LYS A 47 -7.52 11.04 6.24
CA LYS A 47 -8.32 9.87 6.64
C LYS A 47 -8.51 9.80 8.16
N TYR A 48 -7.54 10.29 8.93
CA TYR A 48 -7.47 10.06 10.36
C TYR A 48 -7.54 11.33 11.22
N ALA A 49 -7.79 12.50 10.64
CA ALA A 49 -7.91 13.78 11.35
C ALA A 49 -8.86 13.74 12.55
N THR A 50 -10.05 13.15 12.40
CA THR A 50 -10.99 12.98 13.52
C THR A 50 -10.60 11.82 14.44
N LYS A 51 -9.99 10.76 13.87
CA LYS A 51 -9.65 9.54 14.59
C LYS A 51 -8.51 9.73 15.59
N ILE A 52 -7.53 10.58 15.25
CA ILE A 52 -6.40 10.85 16.15
C ILE A 52 -6.85 11.53 17.45
N ILE A 53 -7.84 12.44 17.37
CA ILE A 53 -8.43 13.09 18.55
C ILE A 53 -9.09 12.05 19.46
N TYR A 54 -9.93 11.18 18.89
CA TYR A 54 -10.58 10.11 19.63
C TYR A 54 -9.59 9.19 20.34
N GLU A 55 -8.55 8.74 19.62
CA GLU A 55 -7.56 7.80 20.13
C GLU A 55 -6.63 8.43 21.19
N LEU A 56 -6.34 9.73 21.08
CA LEU A 56 -5.61 10.48 22.11
C LEU A 56 -6.42 10.62 23.39
N CYS A 57 -7.67 11.09 23.31
CA CYS A 57 -8.56 11.20 24.47
C CYS A 57 -8.70 9.86 25.20
N LYS A 58 -8.91 8.77 24.44
CA LYS A 58 -8.99 7.41 24.98
C LYS A 58 -7.68 6.95 25.63
N SER A 59 -6.52 7.34 25.07
CA SER A 59 -5.22 6.95 25.60
C SER A 59 -4.91 7.58 26.96
N VAL A 60 -5.40 8.79 27.21
CA VAL A 60 -5.24 9.52 28.48
C VAL A 60 -6.44 9.41 29.44
N GLY A 61 -7.46 8.61 29.07
CA GLY A 61 -8.64 8.36 29.92
C GLY A 61 -9.64 9.51 29.96
N MET A 62 -9.69 10.37 28.94
CA MET A 62 -10.72 11.39 28.77
C MET A 62 -11.91 10.86 27.99
N ASP A 63 -13.11 11.31 28.38
CA ASP A 63 -14.34 10.98 27.65
C ASP A 63 -14.51 11.88 26.42
N TYR A 64 -14.25 11.31 25.25
CA TYR A 64 -14.41 11.98 23.97
C TYR A 64 -15.85 12.46 23.73
N ALA A 65 -16.87 11.68 24.13
CA ALA A 65 -18.27 12.05 23.90
C ALA A 65 -18.68 13.27 24.74
N GLN A 66 -18.17 13.35 25.97
CA GLN A 66 -18.37 14.52 26.83
C GLN A 66 -17.69 15.78 26.26
N LEU A 67 -16.47 15.63 25.74
CA LEU A 67 -15.75 16.74 25.09
C LEU A 67 -16.44 17.23 23.81
N GLN A 68 -17.00 16.32 23.00
CA GLN A 68 -17.83 16.69 21.85
C GLN A 68 -19.09 17.44 22.27
N LYS A 69 -19.79 16.95 23.29
CA LYS A 69 -21.01 17.59 23.81
C LYS A 69 -20.75 19.00 24.37
N ASN A 70 -19.56 19.21 24.92
CA ASN A 70 -19.10 20.50 25.42
C ASN A 70 -18.56 21.44 24.31
N ASN A 71 -18.65 21.05 23.03
CA ASN A 71 -18.10 21.79 21.87
C ASN A 71 -16.60 22.10 21.97
N MET A 72 -15.85 21.30 22.74
CA MET A 72 -14.40 21.48 22.90
C MET A 72 -13.62 20.90 21.72
N ILE A 73 -14.23 20.02 20.92
CA ILE A 73 -13.57 19.39 19.78
C ILE A 73 -13.90 20.19 18.51
N PRO A 74 -12.89 20.71 17.80
CA PRO A 74 -13.10 21.41 16.54
C PRO A 74 -13.79 20.55 15.49
N ASP A 75 -14.72 21.13 14.71
CA ASP A 75 -15.32 20.46 13.56
C ASP A 75 -14.34 20.49 12.37
N LEU A 76 -13.53 19.45 12.28
CA LEU A 76 -12.55 19.27 11.20
C LEU A 76 -13.18 18.97 9.83
N ASN A 77 -14.51 18.81 9.72
CA ASN A 77 -15.20 18.67 8.43
C ASN A 77 -15.69 20.00 7.85
N ALA A 78 -15.87 21.04 8.66
CA ALA A 78 -16.28 22.37 8.22
C ALA A 78 -15.18 23.11 7.43
N ALA A 79 -13.91 22.74 7.62
CA ALA A 79 -12.75 23.31 6.90
C ALA A 79 -12.58 22.81 5.44
N LYS A 80 -13.60 22.17 4.85
CA LYS A 80 -13.58 21.70 3.44
C LYS A 80 -14.12 22.72 2.44
N SER A 81 -14.51 23.91 2.89
CA SER A 81 -14.97 25.01 2.04
C SER A 81 -14.46 26.34 2.58
N GLY A 82 -13.22 26.70 2.26
CA GLY A 82 -12.67 28.03 2.57
C GLY A 82 -11.17 28.00 2.80
N ASN A 83 -10.46 28.69 1.90
CA ASN A 83 -9.09 29.18 2.01
C ASN A 83 -7.96 28.20 1.66
N GLU A 84 -7.70 28.12 0.36
CA GLU A 84 -6.36 28.51 -0.12
C GLU A 84 -6.07 29.92 0.41
N SER A 85 -5.12 30.05 1.32
CA SER A 85 -4.52 31.34 1.63
C SER A 85 -3.01 31.20 1.50
N ASN A 86 -2.52 31.76 0.40
CA ASN A 86 -1.18 32.28 0.25
C ASN A 86 -0.72 32.94 1.56
N LEU A 87 0.45 32.56 2.05
CA LEU A 87 1.17 33.33 3.06
C LEU A 87 1.71 34.59 2.37
N GLU A 88 0.96 35.69 2.44
CA GLU A 88 1.51 37.04 2.27
C GLU A 88 2.42 37.34 3.47
N ILE A 89 3.71 37.52 3.18
CA ILE A 89 4.67 38.14 4.08
C ILE A 89 4.29 39.63 4.17
N LYS A 90 3.87 40.07 5.36
CA LYS A 90 3.82 41.50 5.69
C LYS A 90 5.20 41.94 6.16
N ASP A 91 5.92 42.61 5.28
CA ASP A 91 7.11 43.36 5.64
C ASP A 91 6.75 44.67 6.34
N ILE A 92 7.53 44.99 7.37
CA ILE A 92 7.49 46.23 8.12
C ILE A 92 8.39 47.25 7.40
N GLY A 93 7.74 48.16 6.68
CA GLY A 93 8.11 49.56 6.43
C GLY A 93 9.55 49.97 6.11
N LEU A 94 9.72 50.60 4.94
CA LEU A 94 10.43 51.88 4.78
C LEU A 94 9.99 52.54 3.44
N ASN A 95 9.57 53.80 3.52
CA ASN A 95 9.12 54.65 2.41
C ASN A 95 10.24 54.95 1.40
N SER A 96 9.92 55.10 0.10
CA SER A 96 9.84 56.42 -0.56
C SER A 96 9.74 56.31 -2.10
N SER A 97 8.78 57.09 -2.62
CA SER A 97 8.77 57.84 -3.90
C SER A 97 8.80 57.11 -5.26
N ASP A 98 7.65 57.23 -5.92
CA ASP A 98 7.42 57.75 -7.27
C ASP A 98 7.85 56.98 -8.54
N VAL A 99 6.85 56.89 -9.43
CA VAL A 99 6.87 56.98 -10.90
C VAL A 99 6.40 55.73 -11.67
N GLN A 100 5.12 55.81 -12.07
CA GLN A 100 4.49 55.61 -13.38
C GLN A 100 4.74 54.33 -14.21
N LEU A 101 3.60 53.78 -14.63
CA LEU A 101 3.38 52.76 -15.66
C LEU A 101 3.79 53.26 -17.05
N GLU A 102 4.40 52.39 -17.86
CA GLU A 102 4.16 52.31 -19.31
C GLU A 102 4.48 50.90 -19.84
N GLU A 103 3.65 50.45 -20.79
CA GLU A 103 3.62 49.13 -21.44
C GLU A 103 4.71 48.96 -22.54
N ILE A 104 4.65 47.79 -23.21
CA ILE A 104 5.16 47.44 -24.55
C ILE A 104 6.67 47.10 -24.57
N GLU A 105 7.23 46.08 -25.25
CA GLU A 105 6.82 45.23 -26.36
C GLU A 105 7.65 43.93 -26.40
N ILE A 106 7.11 42.92 -27.08
CA ILE A 106 7.69 41.61 -27.34
C ILE A 106 8.79 41.72 -28.41
N THR A 107 9.97 41.13 -28.18
CA THR A 107 10.80 40.58 -29.28
C THR A 107 11.81 39.55 -28.77
N GLU A 108 11.55 38.27 -29.01
CA GLU A 108 12.59 37.25 -29.28
C GLU A 108 12.97 37.34 -30.77
N PRO A 109 14.15 36.91 -31.29
CA PRO A 109 14.70 35.59 -30.97
C PRO A 109 16.23 35.33 -31.15
N ASN A 110 16.63 34.12 -30.70
CA ASN A 110 17.63 33.20 -31.25
C ASN A 110 19.14 33.55 -31.24
N GLY A 111 19.93 32.59 -30.72
CA GLY A 111 21.31 32.40 -31.15
C GLY A 111 22.17 31.55 -30.21
N ALA A 112 22.33 30.28 -30.55
CA ALA A 112 23.16 29.27 -29.87
C ALA A 112 24.65 29.67 -29.70
N ASN A 113 25.33 29.18 -28.65
CA ASN A 113 26.36 28.12 -28.80
C ASN A 113 26.95 27.65 -27.45
N LEU A 114 27.38 26.39 -27.43
CA LEU A 114 28.16 25.71 -26.39
C LEU A 114 29.65 26.15 -26.45
N GLU A 115 30.33 26.18 -25.28
CA GLU A 115 31.46 25.31 -24.88
C GLU A 115 32.44 25.96 -23.86
N ASN A 116 32.55 25.32 -22.70
CA ASN A 116 33.74 25.02 -21.88
C ASN A 116 34.93 26.01 -21.79
N LYS A 117 35.24 26.47 -20.56
CA LYS A 117 36.55 26.18 -19.93
C LYS A 117 36.61 26.48 -18.42
N GLN A 118 37.39 25.62 -17.77
CA GLN A 118 37.77 25.50 -16.36
C GLN A 118 38.41 26.75 -15.74
N ILE A 119 38.38 26.88 -14.40
CA ILE A 119 39.57 26.92 -13.49
C ILE A 119 39.16 27.23 -12.02
N SER A 120 39.43 26.23 -11.16
CA SER A 120 39.97 26.19 -9.78
C SER A 120 39.66 27.23 -8.67
N ASN A 121 39.52 26.64 -7.46
CA ASN A 121 40.05 27.01 -6.12
C ASN A 121 39.11 27.66 -5.08
N GLY A 122 38.89 26.92 -3.96
CA GLY A 122 39.30 27.39 -2.63
C GLY A 122 38.23 27.68 -1.55
N LEU A 123 37.80 26.63 -0.83
CA LEU A 123 37.50 26.53 0.62
C LEU A 123 36.92 27.75 1.41
N LYS A 124 35.71 27.60 1.99
CA LYS A 124 35.49 27.37 3.46
C LYS A 124 33.99 27.25 3.84
N ALA A 125 33.78 26.59 4.98
CA ALA A 125 32.55 26.14 5.65
C ALA A 125 31.48 27.22 5.91
N ASP A 126 30.19 26.88 5.82
CA ASP A 126 29.34 26.44 6.96
C ASP A 126 27.92 26.08 6.49
N GLN A 127 27.17 25.46 7.41
CA GLN A 127 25.88 24.77 7.29
C GLN A 127 24.67 25.67 6.92
N ILE A 128 23.61 25.06 6.34
CA ILE A 128 22.17 25.14 6.71
C ILE A 128 21.22 24.94 5.51
N ASP A 129 20.49 23.83 5.62
CA ASP A 129 19.06 23.54 5.37
C ASP A 129 18.40 23.61 3.98
N ASN A 130 18.01 22.39 3.58
CA ASN A 130 17.31 21.98 2.38
C ASN A 130 15.79 21.93 2.57
N VAL A 131 15.11 22.34 1.51
CA VAL A 131 13.67 22.26 1.25
C VAL A 131 13.20 20.78 1.21
N PRO A 132 12.00 20.44 1.75
CA PRO A 132 11.59 19.06 2.02
C PRO A 132 11.17 18.26 0.78
N PRO A 133 11.54 16.96 0.71
CA PRO A 133 11.10 16.05 -0.34
C PRO A 133 9.76 15.38 -0.02
N ILE A 134 9.07 15.07 -1.11
CA ILE A 134 7.81 14.33 -1.25
C ILE A 134 7.87 13.00 -0.48
N VAL A 135 6.90 12.77 0.42
CA VAL A 135 6.87 11.60 1.32
C VAL A 135 6.41 10.35 0.54
N GLU A 136 7.41 9.67 -0.01
CA GLU A 136 7.35 8.29 -0.48
C GLU A 136 7.05 7.35 0.70
N ASN A 137 6.32 6.27 0.44
CA ASN A 137 6.02 5.25 1.44
C ASN A 137 7.32 4.79 2.12
N VAL A 138 7.45 5.04 3.43
CA VAL A 138 8.53 4.48 4.24
C VAL A 138 8.28 2.98 4.38
N LEU A 139 8.76 2.22 3.39
CA LEU A 139 9.39 0.94 3.65
C LEU A 139 10.47 1.23 4.69
N VAL A 140 10.43 0.56 5.83
CA VAL A 140 11.54 0.59 6.77
C VAL A 140 12.74 0.08 5.99
N GLU A 141 13.62 0.99 5.58
CA GLU A 141 14.82 0.68 4.82
C GLU A 141 15.74 -0.06 5.78
N MET A 142 15.71 -1.38 5.63
CA MET A 142 16.48 -2.31 6.43
C MET A 142 17.96 -2.15 6.04
N PRO A 143 18.90 -2.07 7.00
CA PRO A 143 20.30 -1.81 6.71
C PRO A 143 20.84 -2.83 5.69
N GLU A 144 21.20 -2.32 4.51
CA GLU A 144 21.55 -3.11 3.33
C GLU A 144 22.98 -3.70 3.40
N ALA A 145 23.72 -3.41 4.47
CA ALA A 145 25.10 -3.83 4.64
C ALA A 145 25.21 -5.10 5.50
N LEU A 146 25.05 -6.27 4.88
CA LEU A 146 25.57 -7.54 5.42
C LEU A 146 27.04 -7.69 5.02
N SER A 147 27.86 -8.32 5.87
CA SER A 147 29.30 -8.46 5.62
C SER A 147 29.56 -9.24 4.32
N ALA A 148 30.42 -8.71 3.44
CA ALA A 148 30.74 -9.33 2.15
C ALA A 148 31.81 -10.42 2.33
N THR A 149 31.41 -11.62 2.73
CA THR A 149 32.26 -12.82 2.60
C THR A 149 32.17 -13.38 1.18
N ASN A 150 33.14 -14.21 0.80
CA ASN A 150 33.16 -14.80 -0.53
C ASN A 150 31.96 -15.76 -0.69
N ILE A 151 31.20 -15.66 -1.79
CA ILE A 151 30.02 -16.51 -2.05
C ILE A 151 30.36 -18.00 -1.94
N ALA A 152 31.58 -18.42 -2.30
CA ALA A 152 32.03 -19.81 -2.24
C ALA A 152 32.13 -20.37 -0.81
N GLU A 153 32.30 -19.52 0.19
CA GLU A 153 32.44 -19.91 1.61
C GLU A 153 31.09 -20.26 2.24
N TYR A 154 29.98 -19.79 1.66
CA TYR A 154 28.65 -20.08 2.18
C TYR A 154 28.21 -21.52 1.89
N PRO A 155 27.42 -22.14 2.78
CA PRO A 155 26.75 -23.41 2.53
C PRO A 155 25.86 -23.37 1.26
N PRO A 156 25.65 -24.50 0.55
CA PRO A 156 24.90 -24.54 -0.71
C PRO A 156 23.53 -23.86 -0.66
N ILE A 157 22.79 -24.06 0.44
CA ILE A 157 21.47 -23.48 0.64
C ILE A 157 21.53 -21.94 0.76
N ILE A 158 22.54 -21.43 1.46
CA ILE A 158 22.75 -19.98 1.61
C ILE A 158 23.21 -19.36 0.29
N ARG A 159 24.08 -20.05 -0.48
CA ARG A 159 24.46 -19.60 -1.83
C ARG A 159 23.25 -19.47 -2.75
N ARG A 160 22.32 -20.42 -2.68
CA ARG A 160 21.05 -20.36 -3.44
C ARG A 160 20.19 -19.19 -2.99
N ILE A 161 20.07 -18.93 -1.69
CA ILE A 161 19.36 -17.76 -1.15
C ILE A 161 19.97 -16.45 -1.66
N ILE A 162 21.31 -16.33 -1.66
CA ILE A 162 22.01 -15.14 -2.15
C ILE A 162 21.76 -14.95 -3.65
N ALA A 163 21.85 -16.02 -4.44
CA ALA A 163 21.58 -15.97 -5.87
C ALA A 163 20.12 -15.57 -6.17
N GLU A 164 19.16 -16.20 -5.49
CA GLU A 164 17.74 -15.88 -5.65
C GLU A 164 17.41 -14.46 -5.18
N TYR A 165 18.03 -13.99 -4.10
CA TYR A 165 17.88 -12.62 -3.63
C TYR A 165 18.31 -11.63 -4.71
N ALA A 166 19.48 -11.86 -5.32
CA ALA A 166 19.99 -11.02 -6.41
C ALA A 166 19.05 -11.03 -7.63
N GLU A 167 18.58 -12.21 -8.04
CA GLU A 167 17.63 -12.36 -9.15
C GLU A 167 16.30 -11.66 -8.85
N THR A 168 15.69 -11.92 -7.70
CA THR A 168 14.43 -11.30 -7.25
C THR A 168 14.56 -9.78 -7.19
N PHE A 169 15.70 -9.25 -6.75
CA PHE A 169 15.96 -7.82 -6.72
C PHE A 169 16.02 -7.21 -8.13
N GLN A 170 16.68 -7.89 -9.07
CA GLN A 170 16.69 -7.48 -10.48
C GLN A 170 15.29 -7.52 -11.10
N GLU A 171 14.52 -8.58 -10.83
CA GLU A 171 13.14 -8.71 -11.32
C GLU A 171 12.22 -7.63 -10.76
N ARG A 172 12.32 -7.33 -9.45
CA ARG A 172 11.60 -6.21 -8.82
C ARG A 172 11.95 -4.90 -9.50
N SER A 173 13.24 -4.65 -9.75
CA SER A 173 13.73 -3.41 -10.36
C SER A 173 13.20 -3.26 -11.80
N LYS A 174 13.27 -4.33 -12.61
CA LYS A 174 12.69 -4.37 -13.96
C LYS A 174 11.18 -4.12 -13.94
N THR A 175 10.47 -4.76 -13.03
CA THR A 175 9.01 -4.65 -12.89
C THR A 175 8.58 -3.26 -12.43
N HIS A 176 9.29 -2.68 -11.47
CA HIS A 176 9.06 -1.32 -11.01
C HIS A 176 9.34 -0.30 -12.12
N ARG A 177 10.41 -0.49 -12.90
CA ARG A 177 10.70 0.32 -14.08
C ARG A 177 9.56 0.28 -15.10
N ILE A 178 9.03 -0.92 -15.39
CA ILE A 178 7.86 -1.06 -16.27
C ILE A 178 6.68 -0.25 -15.72
N LEU A 179 6.41 -0.31 -14.40
CA LEU A 179 5.34 0.46 -13.76
C LEU A 179 5.52 1.98 -13.94
N THR A 180 6.75 2.48 -13.76
CA THR A 180 7.09 3.91 -13.92
C THR A 180 6.97 4.38 -15.37
N GLU A 181 7.34 3.54 -16.34
CA GLU A 181 7.28 3.83 -17.78
C GLU A 181 5.86 3.66 -18.36
N MET A 182 4.89 3.17 -17.59
CA MET A 182 3.51 3.03 -18.07
C MET A 182 2.87 4.39 -18.41
N PRO A 183 2.12 4.49 -19.52
CA PRO A 183 1.53 5.75 -19.96
C PRO A 183 0.56 6.30 -18.91
N GLN A 184 0.55 7.61 -18.70
CA GLN A 184 -0.39 8.29 -17.82
C GLN A 184 -1.78 8.33 -18.47
N GLY A 185 -2.75 7.69 -17.84
CA GLY A 185 -4.08 7.45 -18.42
C GLY A 185 -4.97 6.65 -17.49
N ASN A 186 -6.28 6.81 -17.61
CA ASN A 186 -7.26 6.31 -16.64
C ASN A 186 -8.18 5.20 -17.17
N SER A 187 -7.86 4.61 -18.33
CA SER A 187 -8.63 3.49 -18.87
C SER A 187 -8.65 2.31 -17.90
N GLN A 188 -9.75 1.56 -17.90
CA GLN A 188 -9.90 0.43 -16.97
C GLN A 188 -8.80 -0.63 -17.19
N ALA A 189 -8.43 -0.91 -18.44
CA ALA A 189 -7.36 -1.82 -18.77
C ALA A 189 -6.00 -1.37 -18.22
N LEU A 190 -5.69 -0.06 -18.30
CA LEU A 190 -4.45 0.47 -17.71
C LEU A 190 -4.45 0.41 -16.19
N LYS A 191 -5.59 0.71 -15.54
CA LYS A 191 -5.73 0.59 -14.09
C LYS A 191 -5.52 -0.85 -13.62
N THR A 192 -6.11 -1.82 -14.31
CA THR A 192 -5.92 -3.25 -14.02
C THR A 192 -4.46 -3.66 -14.19
N LYS A 193 -3.82 -3.31 -15.31
CA LYS A 193 -2.40 -3.62 -15.54
C LYS A 193 -1.46 -2.99 -14.50
N ARG A 194 -1.69 -1.73 -14.11
CA ARG A 194 -0.91 -1.09 -13.04
C ARG A 194 -1.07 -1.81 -11.72
N ALA A 195 -2.30 -2.24 -11.39
CA ALA A 195 -2.54 -3.00 -10.17
C ALA A 195 -1.83 -4.36 -10.19
N GLU A 196 -1.89 -5.09 -11.30
CA GLU A 196 -1.20 -6.38 -11.48
C GLU A 196 0.33 -6.24 -11.33
N ILE A 197 0.93 -5.24 -11.98
CA ILE A 197 2.37 -4.98 -11.89
C ILE A 197 2.75 -4.53 -10.48
N PHE A 198 1.95 -3.69 -9.84
CA PHE A 198 2.17 -3.28 -8.46
C PHE A 198 2.10 -4.46 -7.48
N ASP A 199 1.13 -5.35 -7.65
CA ASP A 199 1.01 -6.58 -6.84
C ASP A 199 2.24 -7.48 -7.03
N LEU A 200 2.80 -7.54 -8.25
CA LEU A 200 4.04 -8.27 -8.53
C LEU A 200 5.28 -7.62 -7.87
N VAL A 201 5.41 -6.29 -7.92
CA VAL A 201 6.47 -5.58 -7.17
C VAL A 201 6.35 -5.89 -5.67
N LYS A 202 5.14 -5.91 -5.14
CA LYS A 202 4.87 -6.22 -3.73
C LYS A 202 5.25 -7.66 -3.39
N SER A 203 4.94 -8.64 -4.23
CA SER A 203 5.33 -10.04 -3.97
C SER A 203 6.85 -10.21 -3.97
N PHE A 204 7.57 -9.55 -4.88
CA PHE A 204 9.03 -9.54 -4.87
C PHE A 204 9.61 -8.90 -3.60
N THR A 205 9.07 -7.77 -3.15
CA THR A 205 9.50 -7.15 -1.88
C THR A 205 9.32 -8.09 -0.69
N ILE A 206 8.17 -8.77 -0.60
CA ILE A 206 7.92 -9.77 0.46
C ILE A 206 8.94 -10.91 0.38
N ARG A 207 9.26 -11.40 -0.83
CA ARG A 207 10.25 -12.47 -1.01
C ARG A 207 11.65 -12.01 -0.61
N LEU A 208 12.05 -10.80 -0.98
CA LEU A 208 13.34 -10.21 -0.59
C LEU A 208 13.47 -10.09 0.92
N GLU A 209 12.45 -9.56 1.60
CA GLU A 209 12.45 -9.46 3.07
C GLU A 209 12.58 -10.84 3.74
N TYR A 210 11.90 -11.85 3.19
CA TYR A 210 11.97 -13.22 3.69
C TYR A 210 13.38 -13.82 3.52
N LEU A 211 13.95 -13.75 2.31
CA LEU A 211 15.29 -14.24 2.01
C LEU A 211 16.37 -13.51 2.83
N PHE A 212 16.22 -12.19 3.01
CA PHE A 212 17.12 -11.40 3.84
C PHE A 212 17.07 -11.86 5.30
N LYS A 213 15.88 -12.07 5.87
CA LYS A 213 15.75 -12.55 7.26
C LYS A 213 16.43 -13.89 7.47
N ILE A 214 16.27 -14.82 6.54
CA ILE A 214 16.94 -16.14 6.60
C ILE A 214 18.46 -15.97 6.57
N ARG A 215 18.98 -15.15 5.66
CA ARG A 215 20.43 -14.87 5.57
C ARG A 215 20.93 -14.21 6.86
N GLN A 216 20.20 -13.23 7.39
CA GLN A 216 20.54 -12.54 8.62
C GLN A 216 20.56 -13.49 9.82
N GLN A 217 19.60 -14.41 9.92
CA GLN A 217 19.59 -15.45 10.94
C GLN A 217 20.86 -16.30 10.85
N PHE A 218 21.16 -16.85 9.66
CA PHE A 218 22.40 -17.61 9.44
C PHE A 218 23.66 -16.85 9.86
N GLU A 219 23.78 -15.56 9.54
CA GLU A 219 24.95 -14.76 9.93
C GLU A 219 25.02 -14.49 11.44
N GLN A 220 23.88 -14.45 12.15
CA GLN A 220 23.82 -14.19 13.59
C GLN A 220 24.05 -15.44 14.44
N ASN A 221 23.44 -16.58 14.07
CA ASN A 221 23.43 -17.79 14.89
C ASN A 221 23.98 -19.04 14.18
N GLY A 222 24.35 -18.94 12.90
CA GLY A 222 24.85 -20.08 12.11
C GLY A 222 23.77 -21.10 11.71
N GLU A 223 22.49 -20.81 11.96
CA GLU A 223 21.39 -21.73 11.71
C GLU A 223 21.08 -21.84 10.21
N LEU A 224 21.02 -23.08 9.72
CA LEU A 224 20.69 -23.36 8.34
C LEU A 224 19.18 -23.52 8.17
N PRO A 225 18.57 -22.84 7.19
CA PRO A 225 17.15 -23.01 6.90
C PRO A 225 16.86 -24.40 6.33
N LEU A 226 15.63 -24.87 6.48
CA LEU A 226 15.16 -26.08 5.81
C LEU A 226 14.78 -25.76 4.35
N GLU A 227 15.25 -26.58 3.41
CA GLU A 227 15.00 -26.33 1.97
C GLU A 227 13.50 -26.30 1.65
N ASP A 228 12.72 -27.23 2.20
CA ASP A 228 11.26 -27.30 2.01
C ASP A 228 10.52 -26.13 2.68
N GLU A 229 11.13 -25.40 3.61
CA GLU A 229 10.53 -24.20 4.21
C GLU A 229 10.76 -22.97 3.31
N VAL A 230 11.97 -22.84 2.75
CA VAL A 230 12.35 -21.72 1.87
C VAL A 230 11.75 -21.86 0.48
N TRP A 231 11.69 -23.09 -0.03
CA TRP A 231 11.09 -23.48 -1.30
C TRP A 231 10.10 -24.62 -1.07
N PRO A 232 8.90 -24.31 -0.56
CA PRO A 232 7.87 -25.32 -0.42
C PRO A 232 7.60 -25.94 -1.78
N LYS A 233 7.68 -27.28 -1.83
CA LYS A 233 7.26 -28.02 -3.01
C LYS A 233 5.81 -27.65 -3.31
N PRO A 234 5.43 -27.44 -4.58
CA PRO A 234 4.05 -27.23 -4.93
C PRO A 234 3.23 -28.34 -4.27
N GLN A 235 2.28 -27.98 -3.41
CA GLN A 235 1.36 -28.97 -2.86
C GLN A 235 0.68 -29.62 -4.06
N GLU A 236 1.01 -30.91 -4.29
CA GLU A 236 0.13 -31.78 -5.06
C GLU A 236 -1.25 -31.57 -4.45
N MET A 237 -2.18 -31.10 -5.27
CA MET A 237 -3.50 -30.69 -4.81
C MET A 237 -4.00 -31.77 -3.87
N GLN A 238 -4.26 -31.37 -2.61
CA GLN A 238 -4.68 -32.29 -1.56
C GLN A 238 -5.67 -33.28 -2.13
N GLU A 239 -5.39 -34.57 -1.90
CA GLU A 239 -6.22 -35.71 -2.25
C GLU A 239 -7.68 -35.31 -1.99
N THR A 240 -8.38 -35.01 -3.08
CA THR A 240 -9.69 -34.38 -3.00
C THR A 240 -10.58 -35.33 -2.20
N THR A 241 -11.31 -34.83 -1.19
CA THR A 241 -12.35 -35.59 -0.45
C THR A 241 -13.56 -35.97 -1.32
N LEU A 242 -13.35 -36.01 -2.63
CA LEU A 242 -14.27 -36.44 -3.65
C LEU A 242 -14.37 -37.96 -3.61
N SER A 243 -15.60 -38.45 -3.80
CA SER A 243 -15.88 -39.88 -3.82
C SER A 243 -15.04 -40.60 -4.89
N GLU A 244 -14.66 -41.84 -4.63
CA GLU A 244 -13.93 -42.68 -5.57
C GLU A 244 -14.84 -43.30 -6.64
N ASP A 245 -16.16 -43.26 -6.42
CA ASP A 245 -17.15 -43.77 -7.37
C ASP A 245 -17.39 -42.77 -8.54
N PRO A 246 -17.09 -43.16 -9.80
CA PRO A 246 -17.32 -42.31 -10.97
C PRO A 246 -18.79 -41.93 -11.20
N GLU A 247 -19.76 -42.72 -10.75
CA GLU A 247 -21.18 -42.36 -10.90
C GLU A 247 -21.59 -41.24 -9.94
N GLU A 248 -21.12 -41.31 -8.69
CA GLU A 248 -21.32 -40.24 -7.70
C GLU A 248 -20.66 -38.94 -8.14
N LEU A 249 -19.44 -39.01 -8.70
CA LEU A 249 -18.75 -37.84 -9.26
C LEU A 249 -19.54 -37.19 -10.40
N ARG A 250 -20.09 -37.98 -11.33
CA ARG A 250 -20.94 -37.47 -12.42
C ARG A 250 -22.22 -36.81 -11.88
N LYS A 251 -22.83 -37.39 -10.85
CA LYS A 251 -24.00 -36.82 -10.17
C LYS A 251 -23.66 -35.49 -9.49
N MET A 252 -22.55 -35.43 -8.75
CA MET A 252 -22.05 -34.21 -8.12
C MET A 252 -21.76 -33.11 -9.15
N LYS A 253 -21.09 -33.46 -10.26
CA LYS A 253 -20.85 -32.55 -11.39
C LYS A 253 -22.15 -31.98 -11.93
N LYS A 254 -23.14 -32.83 -12.24
CA LYS A 254 -24.43 -32.39 -12.78
C LYS A 254 -25.19 -31.49 -11.82
N ASN A 255 -25.14 -31.77 -10.51
CA ASN A 255 -25.73 -30.92 -9.49
C ASN A 255 -25.09 -29.53 -9.46
N GLN A 256 -23.76 -29.47 -9.50
CA GLN A 256 -23.02 -28.21 -9.49
C GLN A 256 -23.22 -27.41 -10.78
N GLN A 257 -23.26 -28.08 -11.93
CA GLN A 257 -23.62 -27.45 -13.21
C GLN A 257 -25.03 -26.84 -13.16
N THR A 258 -26.02 -27.60 -12.68
CA THR A 258 -27.39 -27.11 -12.55
C THR A 258 -27.47 -25.89 -11.62
N ALA A 259 -26.76 -25.92 -10.49
CA ALA A 259 -26.71 -24.79 -9.58
C ALA A 259 -25.98 -23.58 -10.20
N ASN A 260 -24.89 -23.82 -10.94
CA ASN A 260 -24.17 -22.78 -11.67
C ASN A 260 -25.06 -22.11 -12.72
N THR A 261 -25.81 -22.89 -13.51
CA THR A 261 -26.80 -22.35 -14.47
C THR A 261 -27.83 -21.45 -13.78
N LYS A 262 -28.34 -21.83 -12.61
CA LYS A 262 -29.28 -20.98 -11.84
C LYS A 262 -28.64 -19.66 -11.40
N ASP A 263 -27.38 -19.69 -10.98
CA ASP A 263 -26.65 -18.48 -10.61
C ASP A 263 -26.31 -17.59 -11.81
N GLN A 264 -25.97 -18.20 -12.95
CA GLN A 264 -25.74 -17.48 -14.19
C GLN A 264 -27.06 -16.82 -14.66
N ASN A 265 -28.18 -17.53 -14.58
CA ASN A 265 -29.50 -16.96 -14.83
C ASN A 265 -29.82 -15.80 -13.87
N MET A 266 -29.43 -15.92 -12.60
CA MET A 266 -29.60 -14.83 -11.63
C MET A 266 -28.77 -13.60 -12.02
N LEU A 267 -27.58 -13.78 -12.60
CA LEU A 267 -26.78 -12.68 -13.11
C LEU A 267 -27.34 -12.06 -14.40
N ASP A 268 -27.86 -12.88 -15.32
CA ASP A 268 -28.29 -12.44 -16.64
C ASP A 268 -29.74 -11.95 -16.70
N PHE A 269 -30.63 -12.56 -15.91
CA PHE A 269 -32.08 -12.34 -15.92
C PHE A 269 -32.65 -11.93 -14.56
N GLN A 270 -31.83 -11.91 -13.50
CA GLN A 270 -32.27 -11.66 -12.11
C GLN A 270 -33.32 -12.65 -11.59
N THR A 271 -33.44 -13.81 -12.25
CA THR A 271 -34.32 -14.91 -11.89
C THR A 271 -33.55 -16.24 -11.96
N MET A 272 -34.08 -17.32 -11.37
CA MET A 272 -33.41 -18.63 -11.36
C MET A 272 -33.52 -19.37 -12.71
N VAL A 273 -34.44 -18.93 -13.56
CA VAL A 273 -34.75 -19.51 -14.87
C VAL A 273 -34.34 -18.50 -15.94
N LYS A 274 -34.12 -18.97 -17.17
CA LYS A 274 -33.90 -18.08 -18.31
C LYS A 274 -35.18 -17.26 -18.53
N GLY A 275 -35.07 -15.94 -18.41
CA GLY A 275 -36.15 -15.01 -18.76
C GLY A 275 -36.12 -14.68 -20.25
N ASP A 276 -37.22 -14.12 -20.76
CA ASP A 276 -37.33 -13.70 -22.15
C ASP A 276 -36.42 -12.49 -22.47
N GLU A 277 -36.26 -11.58 -21.49
CA GLU A 277 -35.43 -10.38 -21.63
C GLU A 277 -34.19 -10.43 -20.71
N LYS A 278 -33.01 -10.16 -21.29
CA LYS A 278 -31.73 -10.14 -20.56
C LYS A 278 -31.61 -8.91 -19.67
N LYS A 279 -32.14 -8.99 -18.46
CA LYS A 279 -32.03 -7.94 -17.43
C LYS A 279 -30.83 -8.19 -16.51
N THR A 280 -29.62 -7.93 -17.00
CA THR A 280 -28.39 -8.22 -16.25
C THR A 280 -28.36 -7.50 -14.90
N MET A 281 -27.94 -8.20 -13.84
CA MET A 281 -27.84 -7.64 -12.49
C MET A 281 -26.80 -6.51 -12.45
N PRO A 282 -27.09 -5.33 -11.87
CA PRO A 282 -26.13 -4.24 -11.78
C PRO A 282 -24.92 -4.60 -10.88
N SER A 283 -23.81 -3.87 -11.04
CA SER A 283 -22.63 -4.03 -10.19
C SER A 283 -22.95 -3.69 -8.73
N GLY A 284 -22.63 -4.60 -7.80
CA GLY A 284 -22.87 -4.40 -6.38
C GLY A 284 -22.62 -5.65 -5.52
N PRO A 285 -22.75 -5.56 -4.19
CA PRO A 285 -22.38 -6.65 -3.25
C PRO A 285 -23.14 -7.97 -3.47
N LYS A 286 -24.36 -7.89 -4.01
CA LYS A 286 -25.16 -9.08 -4.37
C LYS A 286 -24.58 -9.79 -5.59
N ARG A 287 -24.19 -9.03 -6.63
CA ARG A 287 -23.57 -9.55 -7.85
C ARG A 287 -22.23 -10.22 -7.55
N THR A 288 -21.36 -9.54 -6.79
CA THR A 288 -20.04 -10.06 -6.39
C THR A 288 -20.15 -11.38 -5.62
N ARG A 289 -21.14 -11.53 -4.73
CA ARG A 289 -21.37 -12.81 -4.02
C ARG A 289 -21.74 -13.95 -4.97
N ILE A 290 -22.57 -13.68 -5.99
CA ILE A 290 -22.97 -14.70 -6.96
C ILE A 290 -21.77 -15.05 -7.86
N GLU A 291 -21.02 -14.07 -8.34
CA GLU A 291 -19.80 -14.28 -9.14
C GLU A 291 -18.76 -15.12 -8.38
N ASN A 292 -18.51 -14.81 -7.11
CA ASN A 292 -17.63 -15.62 -6.26
C ASN A 292 -18.14 -17.05 -6.06
N ARG A 293 -19.46 -17.23 -5.90
CA ARG A 293 -20.09 -18.55 -5.79
C ARG A 293 -19.96 -19.36 -7.08
N ILE A 294 -20.16 -18.73 -8.25
CA ILE A 294 -19.93 -19.33 -9.57
C ILE A 294 -18.46 -19.76 -9.69
N LYS A 295 -17.52 -18.88 -9.34
CA LYS A 295 -16.08 -19.17 -9.38
C LYS A 295 -15.72 -20.39 -8.53
N GLY A 296 -16.26 -20.49 -7.31
CA GLY A 296 -16.07 -21.66 -6.44
C GLY A 296 -16.62 -22.95 -7.07
N ARG A 297 -17.81 -22.91 -7.64
CA ARG A 297 -18.41 -24.08 -8.32
C ARG A 297 -17.64 -24.51 -9.57
N LEU A 298 -17.11 -23.56 -10.35
CA LEU A 298 -16.29 -23.88 -11.51
C LEU A 298 -15.00 -24.61 -11.12
N LYS A 299 -14.33 -24.16 -10.04
CA LYS A 299 -13.17 -24.87 -9.49
C LYS A 299 -13.52 -26.29 -9.07
N PHE A 300 -14.61 -26.47 -8.33
CA PHE A 300 -15.04 -27.79 -7.88
C PHE A 300 -15.44 -28.73 -9.05
N ILE A 301 -16.05 -28.20 -10.11
CA ILE A 301 -16.32 -28.96 -11.33
C ILE A 301 -15.00 -29.39 -12.01
N GLN A 302 -14.00 -28.51 -12.05
CA GLN A 302 -12.67 -28.85 -12.59
C GLN A 302 -11.98 -29.93 -11.75
N GLU A 303 -12.07 -29.86 -10.42
CA GLU A 303 -11.55 -30.90 -9.52
C GLU A 303 -12.21 -32.27 -9.78
N ILE A 304 -13.55 -32.30 -9.95
CA ILE A 304 -14.26 -33.53 -10.32
C ILE A 304 -13.80 -34.06 -11.69
N ASP A 305 -13.62 -33.17 -12.67
CA ASP A 305 -13.18 -33.58 -14.02
C ASP A 305 -11.77 -34.16 -14.01
N LEU A 306 -10.85 -33.57 -13.25
CA LEU A 306 -9.50 -34.11 -13.05
C LEU A 306 -9.55 -35.47 -12.36
N LYS A 307 -10.38 -35.64 -11.33
CA LYS A 307 -10.55 -36.94 -10.64
C LYS A 307 -11.13 -38.00 -11.57
N LEU A 308 -12.16 -37.67 -12.35
CA LEU A 308 -12.72 -38.59 -13.36
C LEU A 308 -11.67 -38.99 -14.41
N VAL A 309 -10.82 -38.08 -14.86
CA VAL A 309 -9.71 -38.41 -15.79
C VAL A 309 -8.73 -39.37 -15.12
N SER A 310 -8.33 -39.11 -13.86
CA SER A 310 -7.41 -39.98 -13.12
C SER A 310 -7.96 -41.40 -12.89
N LEU A 311 -9.27 -41.54 -12.67
CA LEU A 311 -9.92 -42.85 -12.47
C LEU A 311 -10.08 -43.65 -13.77
N ASN A 312 -10.15 -42.98 -14.93
CA ASN A 312 -10.21 -43.66 -16.24
C ASN A 312 -8.82 -43.95 -16.82
N ALA A 313 -7.75 -43.38 -16.24
CA ALA A 313 -6.37 -43.57 -16.69
C ALA A 313 -5.66 -44.73 -15.96
N ASN A 314 -6.26 -45.25 -14.89
CA ASN A 314 -5.87 -46.48 -14.19
C ASN A 314 -6.74 -47.65 -14.65
#